data_AF-A0A7R5KAF3-F1
#
_entry.id   AF-A0A7R5KAF3-F1
#
_cell.length_a   1.000
_cell.length_b   1.000
_cell.length_c   1.000
_cell.angle_alpha   90.00
_cell.angle_beta   90.00
_cell.angle_gamma   90.00
#
_symmetry.space_group_name_H-M   'P 1'
#
loop_
_entity.id
_entity.type
_entity.pdbx_description
1 polymer ?
#
loop_
_entity_poly.entity_id
_entity_poly.type
_entity_poly.pdbx_seq_one_letter_code
_entity_poly.pdbx_strand_id
1 'polypeptide(L)'
;MPDIHPAAGQLSALPAAQPGLRQLLTSCFLVIGEHFQLGREEDAHDFLCCTVNAMQRACLSASNDLDISSQSTTIVHQIFGGFLRSRVICFSCKAISDSYEAFLDVPLDIKVRGFAVVLQDMARLFRVNTFVLKA
;
A
#
# COMPACT_ATOMS: atom_id res chain seq x y z
N MET A 1 52.83 18.37 10.88
CA MET A 1 51.54 17.96 10.31
C MET A 1 51.17 16.64 11.00
N PRO A 2 50.19 16.63 11.92
CA PRO A 2 49.84 15.44 12.68
C PRO A 2 48.92 14.52 11.88
N ASP A 3 49.11 13.21 12.03
CA ASP A 3 48.31 12.15 11.43
C ASP A 3 46.88 12.16 12.00
N ILE A 4 45.89 12.30 11.12
CA ILE A 4 44.47 12.15 11.44
C ILE A 4 44.12 10.68 11.22
N HIS A 5 44.17 9.88 12.29
CA HIS A 5 43.48 8.60 12.33
C HIS A 5 41.96 8.84 12.36
N PRO A 6 41.15 8.12 11.55
CA PRO A 6 39.70 8.14 11.73
C PRO A 6 39.36 7.33 12.98
N ALA A 7 38.85 8.01 14.01
CA ALA A 7 38.23 7.35 15.15
C ALA A 7 37.00 6.58 14.66
N ALA A 8 37.08 5.25 14.64
CA ALA A 8 35.92 4.39 14.49
C ALA A 8 35.02 4.62 15.71
N GLY A 9 33.96 5.42 15.51
CA GLY A 9 32.92 5.61 16.51
C GLY A 9 32.31 4.25 16.84
N GLN A 10 32.49 3.79 18.08
CA GLN A 10 31.79 2.63 18.61
C GLN A 10 30.29 2.86 18.51
N LEU A 11 29.66 2.10 17.61
CA LEU A 11 28.21 1.91 17.61
C LEU A 11 27.87 1.18 18.92
N SER A 12 27.49 1.95 19.94
CA SER A 12 26.99 1.41 21.20
C SER A 12 25.86 0.43 20.89
N ALA A 13 26.03 -0.82 21.33
CA ALA A 13 25.05 -1.88 21.15
C ALA A 13 23.66 -1.41 21.58
N LEU A 14 22.69 -1.49 20.66
CA LEU A 14 21.28 -1.29 20.96
C LEU A 14 20.88 -2.25 22.10
N PRO A 15 20.06 -1.83 23.07
CA PRO A 15 19.62 -2.72 24.14
C PRO A 15 18.93 -3.95 23.54
N ALA A 16 19.27 -5.14 24.03
CA ALA A 16 18.63 -6.38 23.61
C ALA A 16 17.10 -6.24 23.74
N ALA A 17 16.41 -6.15 22.60
CA ALA A 17 14.96 -6.04 22.56
C ALA A 17 14.34 -7.21 23.35
N GLN A 18 13.44 -6.89 24.28
CA GLN A 18 12.84 -7.86 25.20
C GLN A 18 12.26 -9.07 24.43
N PRO A 19 12.54 -10.32 24.85
CA PRO A 19 12.20 -11.52 24.08
C PRO A 19 10.70 -11.66 23.81
N GLY A 20 9.83 -11.15 24.69
CA GLY A 20 8.38 -11.15 24.49
C GLY A 20 7.91 -10.19 23.38
N LEU A 21 8.50 -9.00 23.30
CA LEU A 21 8.17 -8.01 22.27
C LEU A 21 8.62 -8.48 20.88
N ARG A 22 9.80 -9.12 20.80
CA ARG A 22 10.28 -9.69 19.54
C ARG A 22 9.37 -10.80 19.02
N GLN A 23 8.91 -11.69 19.91
CA GLN A 23 8.00 -12.78 19.53
C GLN A 23 6.63 -12.25 19.09
N LEU A 24 6.09 -11.25 19.80
CA LEU A 24 4.83 -10.61 19.45
C LEU A 24 4.93 -9.93 18.07
N LEU A 25 5.99 -9.15 17.84
CA LEU A 25 6.23 -8.49 16.55
C LEU A 25 6.35 -9.49 15.40
N THR A 26 7.11 -10.57 15.58
CA THR A 26 7.22 -11.64 14.59
C THR A 26 5.86 -12.30 14.31
N SER A 27 5.04 -12.53 15.34
CA SER A 27 3.69 -13.08 15.15
C SER A 27 2.77 -12.11 14.40
N CYS A 28 2.88 -10.81 14.64
CA CYS A 28 2.08 -9.81 13.93
C CYS A 28 2.48 -9.71 12.45
N PHE A 29 3.76 -9.87 12.13
CA PHE A 29 4.22 -9.87 10.74
C PHE A 29 3.60 -11.01 9.93
N LEU A 30 3.43 -12.21 10.49
CA LEU A 30 2.75 -13.31 9.80
C LEU A 30 1.29 -12.98 9.42
N VAL A 31 0.62 -12.11 10.18
CA VAL A 31 -0.76 -11.67 9.88
C VAL A 31 -0.79 -10.64 8.75
N ILE A 32 0.26 -9.80 8.68
CA ILE A 32 0.39 -8.69 7.74
C ILE A 32 0.95 -9.21 6.40
N GLY A 33 2.08 -9.91 6.41
CA GLY A 33 2.74 -10.52 5.25
C GLY A 33 3.91 -11.41 5.70
N GLU A 34 3.93 -12.65 5.22
CA GLU A 34 4.91 -13.67 5.66
C GLU A 34 6.37 -13.32 5.32
N HIS A 35 6.61 -12.40 4.38
CA HIS A 35 7.94 -11.99 3.95
C HIS A 35 8.60 -10.95 4.85
N PHE A 36 7.85 -10.27 5.73
CA PHE A 36 8.41 -9.24 6.61
C PHE A 36 9.29 -9.83 7.72
N GLN A 37 10.50 -9.27 7.89
CA GLN A 37 11.48 -9.75 8.85
C GLN A 37 11.98 -8.64 9.77
N LEU A 38 12.10 -8.96 11.06
CA LEU A 38 12.60 -8.01 12.04
C LEU A 38 14.09 -7.71 11.81
N GLY A 39 14.42 -6.42 11.70
CA GLY A 39 15.79 -5.95 11.53
C GLY A 39 16.28 -5.87 10.08
N ARG A 40 15.36 -6.02 9.11
CA ARG A 40 15.61 -5.71 7.70
C ARG A 40 14.85 -4.45 7.31
N GLU A 41 15.39 -3.72 6.34
CA GLU A 41 14.68 -2.63 5.70
C GLU A 41 13.67 -3.21 4.71
N GLU A 42 12.44 -2.75 4.81
CA GLU A 42 11.30 -3.22 4.02
C GLU A 42 10.61 -2.02 3.36
N ASP A 43 9.87 -2.26 2.29
CA ASP A 43 9.11 -1.22 1.61
C ASP A 43 7.89 -0.79 2.45
N ALA A 44 7.82 0.49 2.81
CA ALA A 44 6.76 1.03 3.65
C ALA A 44 5.37 1.01 2.98
N HIS A 45 5.33 1.15 1.65
CA HIS A 45 4.09 1.04 0.88
C HIS A 45 3.60 -0.40 0.90
N ASP A 46 4.49 -1.37 0.66
CA ASP A 46 4.15 -2.79 0.73
C ASP A 46 3.63 -3.18 2.12
N PHE A 47 4.31 -2.72 3.19
CA PHE A 47 3.86 -2.94 4.56
C PHE A 47 2.45 -2.37 4.85
N LEU A 48 2.17 -1.15 4.38
CA LEU A 48 0.86 -0.53 4.51
C LEU A 48 -0.22 -1.32 3.76
N CYS A 49 0.02 -1.66 2.49
CA CYS A 49 -0.93 -2.41 1.68
C CYS A 49 -1.23 -3.79 2.29
N CYS A 50 -0.20 -4.52 2.72
CA CYS A 50 -0.35 -5.77 3.45
C CYS A 50 -1.20 -5.62 4.73
N THR A 51 -0.92 -4.57 5.52
CA THR A 51 -1.63 -4.32 6.79
C THR A 51 -3.10 -4.01 6.56
N VAL A 52 -3.41 -3.07 5.66
CA VAL A 52 -4.79 -2.65 5.37
C VAL A 52 -5.59 -3.81 4.77
N ASN A 53 -4.98 -4.60 3.87
CA ASN A 53 -5.61 -5.80 3.34
C ASN A 53 -5.88 -6.86 4.42
N ALA A 54 -4.95 -7.07 5.35
CA ALA A 54 -5.18 -7.99 6.47
C ALA A 54 -6.34 -7.54 7.36
N MET A 55 -6.44 -6.24 7.65
CA MET A 55 -7.57 -5.66 8.40
C MET A 55 -8.89 -5.83 7.62
N GLN A 56 -8.89 -5.57 6.32
CA GLN A 56 -10.07 -5.75 5.47
C GLN A 56 -10.55 -7.20 5.50
N ARG A 57 -9.66 -8.18 5.29
CA ARG A 57 -10.00 -9.60 5.34
C ARG A 57 -10.55 -10.02 6.71
N ALA A 58 -9.98 -9.48 7.78
CA ALA A 58 -10.46 -9.75 9.14
C ALA A 58 -11.87 -9.21 9.37
N CYS A 59 -12.23 -8.05 8.78
CA CYS A 59 -13.59 -7.53 8.83
C CYS A 59 -14.59 -8.33 7.96
N LEU A 60 -14.12 -8.94 6.88
CA LEU A 60 -14.93 -9.70 5.92
C LEU A 60 -15.00 -11.20 6.22
N SER A 61 -14.56 -11.63 7.41
CA SER A 61 -14.29 -13.02 7.77
C SER A 61 -15.50 -13.97 7.57
N ALA A 62 -15.70 -14.49 6.35
CA ALA A 62 -16.41 -15.74 6.00
C ALA A 62 -16.69 -15.94 4.49
N SER A 63 -16.51 -14.94 3.62
CA SER A 63 -16.99 -15.04 2.23
C SER A 63 -15.92 -14.68 1.20
N ASN A 64 -15.55 -15.67 0.40
CA ASN A 64 -14.56 -15.54 -0.68
C ASN A 64 -15.13 -14.91 -1.96
N ASP A 65 -16.44 -14.67 -2.00
CA ASP A 65 -17.16 -14.19 -3.19
C ASP A 65 -18.11 -13.07 -2.78
N LEU A 66 -17.53 -11.99 -2.25
CA LEU A 66 -18.28 -10.82 -1.82
C LEU A 66 -18.43 -9.83 -2.96
N ASP A 67 -19.68 -9.50 -3.23
CA ASP A 67 -20.04 -8.43 -4.13
C ASP A 67 -19.46 -7.09 -3.64
N ILE A 68 -19.36 -6.14 -4.56
CA ILE A 68 -18.85 -4.79 -4.31
C ILE A 68 -19.55 -4.12 -3.10
N SER A 69 -20.85 -4.35 -2.94
CA SER A 69 -21.60 -3.78 -1.81
C SER A 69 -21.10 -4.31 -0.48
N SER A 70 -20.81 -5.61 -0.37
CA SER A 70 -20.34 -6.21 0.88
C SER A 70 -18.93 -5.74 1.24
N GLN A 71 -18.03 -5.64 0.26
CA GLN A 71 -16.66 -5.17 0.49
C GLN A 71 -16.59 -3.73 1.01
N SER A 72 -17.58 -2.90 0.68
CA SER A 72 -17.63 -1.50 1.08
C SER A 72 -18.25 -1.21 2.44
N THR A 73 -18.76 -2.24 3.13
CA THR A 73 -19.40 -2.08 4.44
C THR A 73 -18.43 -2.02 5.62
N THR A 74 -17.18 -2.46 5.43
CA THR A 74 -16.20 -2.51 6.51
C THR A 74 -15.74 -1.12 6.91
N ILE A 75 -15.37 -0.95 8.18
CA ILE A 75 -14.75 0.29 8.65
C ILE A 75 -13.44 0.58 7.90
N VAL A 76 -12.70 -0.45 7.50
CA VAL A 76 -11.45 -0.32 6.75
C VAL A 76 -11.72 0.27 5.37
N HIS A 77 -12.71 -0.23 4.64
CA HIS A 77 -13.09 0.32 3.34
C HIS A 77 -13.76 1.70 3.48
N GLN A 78 -14.47 1.99 4.56
CA GLN A 78 -15.00 3.33 4.80
C GLN A 78 -13.91 4.38 5.03
N ILE A 79 -12.76 3.98 5.57
CA ILE A 79 -11.62 4.89 5.85
C ILE A 79 -10.67 4.98 4.66
N PHE A 80 -10.27 3.84 4.10
CA PHE A 80 -9.22 3.75 3.08
C PHE A 80 -9.74 3.46 1.67
N GLY A 81 -10.98 2.99 1.58
CA GLY A 81 -11.51 2.41 0.35
C GLY A 81 -12.11 3.42 -0.62
N GLY A 82 -12.17 3.00 -1.88
CA GLY A 82 -12.89 3.67 -2.94
C GLY A 82 -13.15 2.74 -4.12
N PHE A 83 -13.63 3.32 -5.23
CA PHE A 83 -13.91 2.58 -6.47
C PHE A 83 -13.17 3.17 -7.66
N LEU A 84 -12.47 2.31 -8.41
CA LEU A 84 -11.92 2.63 -9.72
C LEU A 84 -12.91 2.22 -10.81
N ARG A 85 -13.16 3.12 -11.76
CA ARG A 85 -13.86 2.79 -13.00
C ARG A 85 -12.85 2.65 -14.13
N SER A 86 -12.65 1.44 -14.61
CA SER A 86 -11.93 1.20 -15.86
C SER A 86 -12.91 1.24 -17.03
N ARG A 87 -12.48 1.80 -18.16
CA ARG A 87 -13.27 1.89 -19.39
C ARG A 87 -12.46 1.41 -20.57
N VAL A 88 -12.94 0.37 -21.23
CA VAL A 88 -12.36 -0.17 -22.46
C VAL A 88 -13.27 0.17 -23.63
N ILE A 89 -12.68 0.69 -24.72
CA ILE A 89 -13.40 0.99 -25.96
C ILE A 89 -12.87 0.06 -27.05
N CYS A 90 -13.74 -0.78 -27.59
CA CYS A 90 -13.39 -1.63 -28.73
C CYS A 90 -13.16 -0.76 -29.96
N PHE A 91 -11.97 -0.82 -30.56
CA PHE A 91 -11.67 0.00 -31.73
C PHE A 91 -12.45 -0.41 -32.99
N SER A 92 -12.86 -1.67 -33.10
CA SER A 92 -13.59 -2.21 -34.27
C SER A 92 -15.08 -1.88 -34.23
N CYS A 93 -15.79 -2.22 -33.14
CA CYS A 93 -17.23 -2.03 -33.03
C CYS A 93 -17.66 -0.81 -32.21
N LYS A 94 -16.70 -0.06 -31.64
CA LYS A 94 -16.94 1.10 -30.76
C LYS A 94 -17.73 0.80 -29.49
N ALA A 95 -17.95 -0.47 -29.15
CA ALA A 95 -18.55 -0.86 -27.89
C ALA A 95 -17.70 -0.36 -26.71
N ILE A 96 -18.38 0.11 -25.67
CA ILE A 96 -17.78 0.60 -24.43
C ILE A 96 -18.08 -0.43 -23.35
N SER A 97 -17.04 -0.86 -22.64
CA SER A 97 -17.16 -1.73 -21.47
C SER A 97 -16.59 -1.01 -20.26
N ASP A 98 -17.41 -0.86 -19.21
CA ASP A 98 -16.99 -0.31 -17.94
C ASP A 98 -16.90 -1.42 -16.89
N SER A 99 -15.81 -1.45 -16.13
CA SER A 99 -15.68 -2.29 -14.93
C SER A 99 -15.41 -1.41 -13.71
N TYR A 100 -15.95 -1.82 -12.57
CA TYR A 100 -15.78 -1.14 -11.29
C TYR A 100 -15.09 -2.08 -10.33
N GLU A 101 -14.03 -1.60 -9.69
CA GLU A 101 -13.22 -2.38 -8.76
C GLU A 101 -13.02 -1.59 -7.47
N ALA A 102 -13.19 -2.27 -6.33
CA ALA A 102 -12.88 -1.73 -5.03
C ALA A 102 -11.35 -1.63 -4.88
N PHE A 103 -10.85 -0.52 -4.35
CA PHE A 103 -9.44 -0.38 -3.99
C PHE A 103 -9.31 0.04 -2.52
N LEU A 104 -8.14 -0.20 -1.94
CA LEU A 104 -7.73 0.29 -0.62
C LEU A 104 -6.47 1.17 -0.70
N ASP A 105 -5.82 1.19 -1.86
CA ASP A 105 -4.67 2.00 -2.22
C ASP A 105 -4.70 2.32 -3.73
N VAL A 106 -4.00 3.38 -4.15
CA VAL A 106 -3.85 3.73 -5.57
C VAL A 106 -2.38 4.03 -5.86
N PRO A 107 -1.66 3.17 -6.58
CA PRO A 107 -0.31 3.46 -6.98
C PRO A 107 -0.30 4.56 -8.05
N LEU A 108 0.65 5.48 -7.92
CA LEU A 108 0.83 6.56 -8.87
C LEU A 108 2.15 6.44 -9.61
N ASP A 109 2.06 6.35 -10.93
CA ASP A 109 3.22 6.38 -11.81
C ASP A 109 3.64 7.84 -12.07
N ILE A 110 4.67 8.29 -11.34
CA ILE A 110 5.21 9.65 -11.47
C ILE A 110 6.31 9.64 -12.51
N LYS A 111 5.97 10.04 -13.74
CA LYS A 111 6.90 10.04 -14.89
C LYS A 111 7.82 11.25 -14.95
N VAL A 112 7.60 12.27 -14.13
CA VAL A 112 8.29 13.57 -14.22
C VAL A 112 9.00 13.89 -12.92
N ARG A 113 10.28 14.30 -13.00
CA ARG A 113 11.01 14.79 -11.84
C ARG A 113 10.57 16.22 -11.52
N GLY A 114 9.76 16.40 -10.47
CA GLY A 114 9.39 17.72 -9.95
C GLY A 114 8.23 17.70 -8.95
N PHE A 115 8.46 18.19 -7.73
CA PHE A 115 7.50 18.17 -6.61
C PHE A 115 6.14 18.80 -6.94
N ALA A 116 6.12 19.84 -7.78
CA ALA A 116 4.89 20.51 -8.20
C ALA A 116 3.99 19.63 -9.09
N VAL A 117 4.57 18.73 -9.89
CA VAL A 117 3.81 17.81 -10.75
C VAL A 117 3.22 16.67 -9.90
N VAL A 118 3.98 16.18 -8.91
CA VAL A 118 3.49 15.16 -7.96
C VAL A 118 2.24 15.63 -7.22
N LEU A 119 2.25 16.87 -6.72
CA LEU A 119 1.07 17.46 -6.06
C LEU A 119 -0.11 17.64 -7.02
N GLN A 120 0.15 17.95 -8.29
CA GLN A 120 -0.91 18.05 -9.29
C GLN A 120 -1.49 16.69 -9.67
N ASP A 121 -0.68 15.63 -9.78
CA ASP A 121 -1.15 14.28 -10.07
C ASP A 121 -1.99 13.74 -8.89
N MET A 122 -1.54 13.98 -7.66
CA MET A 122 -2.34 13.74 -6.45
C MET A 122 -3.65 14.53 -6.46
N ALA A 123 -3.64 15.83 -6.80
CA ALA A 123 -4.85 16.65 -6.85
C ALA A 123 -5.80 16.26 -7.99
N ARG A 124 -5.27 15.77 -9.13
CA ARG A 124 -6.08 15.22 -10.23
C ARG A 124 -6.81 13.97 -9.78
N LEU A 125 -6.17 13.13 -8.99
CA LEU A 125 -6.76 11.96 -8.35
C LEU A 125 -7.99 12.30 -7.51
N PHE A 126 -7.90 13.31 -6.65
CA PHE A 126 -9.03 13.77 -5.83
C PHE A 126 -10.12 14.51 -6.64
N ARG A 127 -9.81 14.94 -7.88
CA ARG A 127 -10.73 15.71 -8.74
C ARG A 127 -11.32 14.89 -9.90
N VAL A 128 -10.73 13.74 -10.22
CA VAL A 128 -11.06 12.93 -11.40
C VAL A 128 -11.67 11.61 -10.96
N ASN A 129 -12.99 11.53 -11.12
CA ASN A 129 -13.81 10.32 -11.01
C ASN A 129 -13.52 9.29 -12.13
N THR A 130 -12.31 9.24 -12.70
CA THR A 130 -11.98 8.37 -13.84
C THR A 130 -10.47 8.19 -14.01
N PHE A 131 -9.92 7.09 -13.49
CA PHE A 131 -8.67 6.58 -14.02
C PHE A 131 -8.95 5.82 -15.32
N VAL A 132 -8.50 6.38 -16.44
CA VAL A 132 -8.41 5.63 -17.68
C VAL A 132 -7.08 4.87 -17.65
N LEU A 133 -7.10 3.63 -17.17
CA LEU A 133 -6.04 2.66 -17.47
C LEU A 133 -6.08 2.42 -18.98
N LYS A 134 -5.14 3.06 -19.68
CA LYS A 134 -4.91 2.84 -21.10
C LYS A 134 -4.10 1.54 -21.20
N ALA A 135 -4.75 0.50 -21.73
CA ALA A 135 -4.08 -0.73 -22.17
C ALA A 135 -3.06 -0.45 -23.28
#